data_AF-A0A378PYF5-F1
#
_entry.id   AF-A0A378PYF5-F1
#
_cell.length_a   1.000
_cell.length_b   1.000
_cell.length_c   1.000
_cell.angle_alpha   90.00
_cell.angle_beta   90.00
_cell.angle_gamma   90.00
#
_symmetry.space_group_name_H-M   'P 1'
#
loop_
_entity.id
_entity.type
_entity.pdbx_description
1 polymer ?
#
loop_
_entity_poly.entity_id
_entity_poly.type
_entity_poly.pdbx_seq_one_letter_code
_entity_poly.pdbx_strand_id
1 'polypeptide(L)' 'MISIAERKRRHKQLAYAMGSCEMEGCIFTDETKKLYERYANGELSLKELGNEIDKTLPKK' A
#
# COMPACT_ATOMS: atom_id res chain seq x y z
N MET A 1 -14.04 9.82 -4.26
CA MET A 1 -13.34 9.39 -5.48
C MET A 1 -12.15 10.32 -5.70
N ILE A 2 -10.93 9.79 -5.78
CA ILE A 2 -9.72 10.61 -5.98
C ILE A 2 -9.54 11.01 -7.45
N SER A 3 -8.72 12.02 -7.73
CA SER A 3 -8.41 12.43 -9.10
C SER A 3 -7.53 11.39 -9.80
N ILE A 4 -7.53 11.40 -11.15
CA ILE A 4 -6.64 10.56 -11.95
C ILE A 4 -5.17 10.87 -11.65
N ALA A 5 -4.84 12.15 -11.45
CA ALA A 5 -3.49 12.57 -11.09
C ALA A 5 -3.07 11.99 -9.73
N GLU A 6 -3.97 12.01 -8.75
CA GLU A 6 -3.72 11.43 -7.42
C GLU A 6 -3.55 9.91 -7.48
N ARG A 7 -4.41 9.22 -8.24
CA ARG A 7 -4.30 7.78 -8.47
C ARG A 7 -2.93 7.42 -9.06
N LYS A 8 -2.51 8.11 -10.13
CA LYS A 8 -1.18 7.92 -10.75
C LYS A 8 -0.04 8.19 -9.79
N ARG A 9 -0.14 9.26 -8.99
CA ARG A 9 0.86 9.61 -7.96
C ARG A 9 1.02 8.47 -6.94
N ARG A 10 -0.09 7.96 -6.38
CA ARG A 10 -0.08 6.87 -5.39
C ARG A 10 0.51 5.58 -5.97
N HIS A 11 0.09 5.18 -7.16
CA HIS A 11 0.63 4.02 -7.87
C HIS A 11 2.16 4.11 -8.03
N LYS A 12 2.68 5.26 -8.48
CA LYS A 12 4.13 5.48 -8.61
C LYS A 12 4.86 5.41 -7.26
N GLN A 13 4.26 5.99 -6.22
CA GLN A 13 4.85 6.00 -4.88
C GLN A 13 4.94 4.59 -4.28
N LEU A 14 3.87 3.80 -4.43
CA LEU A 14 3.83 2.40 -3.97
C LEU A 14 4.83 1.53 -4.73
N ALA A 15 4.89 1.66 -6.06
CA ALA A 15 5.86 0.92 -6.87
C ALA A 15 7.31 1.20 -6.43
N TYR A 16 7.64 2.46 -6.16
CA TYR A 16 8.96 2.83 -5.64
C TYR A 16 9.22 2.25 -4.24
N ALA A 17 8.28 2.40 -3.32
CA ALA A 17 8.41 1.89 -1.95
C ALA A 17 8.55 0.36 -1.92
N MET A 18 7.69 -0.36 -2.64
CA MET A 18 7.76 -1.81 -2.75
C MET A 18 9.07 -2.27 -3.37
N GLY A 19 9.47 -1.66 -4.49
CA GLY A 19 10.75 -1.98 -5.14
C GLY A 19 11.94 -1.76 -4.20
N SER A 20 11.93 -0.69 -3.40
CA SER A 20 13.00 -0.44 -2.42
C SER A 20 13.10 -1.52 -1.35
N CYS A 21 11.97 -2.07 -0.89
CA CYS A 21 11.98 -3.18 0.07
C CYS A 21 12.34 -4.53 -0.60
N GLU A 22 11.87 -4.78 -1.81
CA GLU A 22 12.20 -5.99 -2.58
C GLU A 22 13.70 -6.08 -2.88
N MET A 23 14.36 -4.94 -3.12
CA MET A 23 15.83 -4.86 -3.26
C MET A 23 16.58 -5.31 -2.00
N GLU A 24 15.98 -5.15 -0.82
CA GLU A 24 16.51 -5.64 0.46
C GLU A 24 16.07 -7.09 0.76
N GLY A 25 15.43 -7.77 -0.19
CA GLY A 25 14.94 -9.15 -0.03
C GLY A 25 13.61 -9.28 0.70
N CYS A 26 12.88 -8.18 0.93
CA CYS A 26 11.54 -8.25 1.52
C CYS A 26 10.50 -8.72 0.50
N ILE A 27 9.64 -9.65 0.91
CA ILE A 27 8.56 -10.18 0.06
C ILE A 27 7.21 -9.70 0.61
N PHE A 28 6.47 -8.94 -0.20
CA PHE A 28 5.12 -8.51 0.16
C PHE A 28 4.11 -9.63 -0.10
N THR A 29 3.25 -9.89 0.89
CA THR A 29 2.14 -10.83 0.74
C THR A 29 1.08 -10.31 -0.22
N ASP A 30 0.28 -11.21 -0.78
CA ASP A 30 -0.81 -10.85 -1.68
C ASP A 30 -1.88 -10.00 -0.98
N GLU A 31 -2.12 -10.22 0.31
CA GLU A 31 -3.03 -9.40 1.12
C GLU A 31 -2.53 -7.96 1.21
N THR A 32 -1.23 -7.76 1.44
CA THR A 32 -0.63 -6.42 1.54
C THR A 32 -0.71 -5.70 0.19
N LYS A 33 -0.42 -6.41 -0.90
CA LYS A 33 -0.55 -5.87 -2.26
C LYS A 33 -1.98 -5.43 -2.58
N LYS A 34 -2.98 -6.22 -2.18
CA LYS A 34 -4.40 -5.86 -2.33
C LYS A 34 -4.76 -4.59 -1.55
N LEU A 35 -4.26 -4.42 -0.32
CA LEU A 35 -4.49 -3.20 0.47
C LEU A 35 -3.87 -1.96 -0.19
N TYR A 36 -2.65 -2.09 -0.71
CA TYR A 36 -1.99 -1.02 -1.46
C TYR A 36 -2.75 -0.64 -2.74
N GLU A 37 -3.26 -1.61 -3.49
CA GLU A 37 -4.06 -1.34 -4.69
C GLU A 37 -5.34 -0.57 -4.35
N ARG A 38 -6.04 -0.97 -3.29
CA ARG A 38 -7.24 -0.28 -2.78
C ARG A 38 -6.92 1.16 -2.38
N TYR A 39 -5.80 1.40 -1.67
CA TYR A 39 -5.32 2.75 -1.36
C TYR A 39 -4.98 3.55 -2.62
N ALA A 40 -4.29 2.94 -3.59
CA ALA A 40 -3.89 3.58 -4.83
C ALA A 40 -5.10 4.02 -5.67
N ASN A 41 -6.16 3.22 -5.66
CA ASN A 41 -7.44 3.50 -6.33
C ASN A 41 -8.35 4.45 -5.55
N GLY A 42 -7.97 4.81 -4.32
CA GLY A 42 -8.72 5.74 -3.46
C GLY A 42 -9.92 5.11 -2.76
N GLU A 43 -9.95 3.78 -2.66
CA GLU A 43 -10.91 3.03 -1.85
C GLU A 43 -10.57 3.07 -0.36
N LEU A 44 -9.31 3.38 -0.03
CA LEU A 44 -8.82 3.62 1.32
C LEU A 44 -8.13 4.98 1.41
N SER A 45 -8.31 5.65 2.53
CA SER A 45 -7.40 6.70 3.00
C SER A 45 -6.08 6.09 3.51
N LEU A 46 -5.05 6.93 3.65
CA LEU A 46 -3.77 6.47 4.23
C LEU A 46 -3.93 5.97 5.67
N LYS A 47 -4.83 6.60 6.44
CA LYS A 47 -5.13 6.18 7.82
C LYS A 47 -5.80 4.81 7.86
N GLU A 48 -6.77 4.56 6.99
CA GLU A 48 -7.44 3.26 6.90
C GLU A 48 -6.49 2.16 6.44
N LEU A 49 -5.61 2.46 5.46
CA LEU A 49 -4.55 1.53 5.07
C LEU A 49 -3.66 1.14 6.26
N GLY A 50 -3.18 2.12 7.04
CA GLY A 50 -2.38 1.87 8.24
C GLY A 50 -3.12 0.98 9.24
N ASN A 51 -4.39 1.28 9.53
CA ASN A 51 -5.21 0.48 10.43
C ASN A 51 -5.38 -0.97 9.95
N GLU A 52 -5.50 -1.22 8.64
CA GLU A 52 -5.59 -2.59 8.11
C GLU A 52 -4.26 -3.33 8.20
N ILE A 53 -3.13 -2.66 7.98
CA ILE A 53 -1.80 -3.23 8.15
C ILE A 53 -1.54 -3.57 9.61
N ASP A 54 -1.89 -2.69 10.56
CA ASP A 54 -1.67 -2.93 11.98
C ASP A 54 -2.39 -4.19 12.50
N LYS A 55 -3.50 -4.58 11.88
CA LYS A 55 -4.22 -5.81 12.23
C LYS A 55 -3.46 -7.07 11.83
N THR A 56 -2.57 -7.01 10.83
CA THR A 56 -1.79 -8.16 10.36
C THR A 56 -0.47 -8.32 11.12
N LEU A 57 -0.06 -7.30 11.87
CA LEU A 57 1.14 -7.35 12.68
C LEU A 57 0.94 -8.25 13.91
N PRO A 58 1.98 -9.01 14.32
CA PRO A 58 1.93 -9.80 15.54
C PRO A 58 1.69 -8.87 16.73
N LYS A 59 0.65 -9.19 17.52
CA LYS A 59 0.36 -8.47 18.76
C LYS A 59 1.41 -8.84 19.80
N LYS A 60 1.97 -7.83 20.45
CA LYS A 60 2.82 -8.01 21.64
C LYS A 60 1.99 -8.46 22.84
#